data_AF-A0A1G5PV47-F1
#
_entry.id   AF-A0A1G5PV47-F1
#
_cell.length_a   1.000
_cell.length_b   1.000
_cell.length_c   1.000
_cell.angle_alpha   90.00
_cell.angle_beta   90.00
_cell.angle_gamma   90.00
#
_symmetry.space_group_name_H-M   'P 1'
#
loop_
_entity.id
_entity.type
_entity.pdbx_description
1 polymer ?
#
loop_
_entity_poly.entity_id
_entity_poly.type
_entity_poly.pdbx_seq_one_letter_code
_entity_poly.pdbx_strand_id
1 'polypeptide(L)'
;MNSPKTSLRLAALFSAGLLMGTLQAAPPASNTNWWDRHGDDATVVENSPPVIEGSPATEVDAGAAYLFVPAVTDADGDRLKFSIINRPAWAGFDRKSGELSGTPAAGEVGTTAGIVIEVTDGTHVASLDPFDLTVHTSTGDTDDGSDTESEPVNSAPEISGTPPTEVTENSEYRFTPTASDPDGDELSFGIENHPAWAQFDSATGTLSGTPGSTDVGTTSGIVISVTDGALTSALDAFDLVVNDDGTANGSAAISWTPPTTRTDGSALTDLAGYRLRYGQSSGDYSETVEIGAGVTSYVLEQLDQGQWYFTMTALDSEGLESEFSEEGQKTIE
;
A
#
# COMPACT_ATOMS: atom_id res chain seq x y z
N MET A 1 -17.19 27.80 64.01
CA MET A 1 -16.63 28.96 63.28
C MET A 1 -15.60 28.39 62.33
N ASN A 2 -15.73 28.60 61.02
CA ASN A 2 -14.66 28.25 60.09
C ASN A 2 -13.73 29.46 59.99
N SER A 3 -12.44 29.25 60.23
CA SER A 3 -11.42 30.26 59.92
C SER A 3 -11.33 30.43 58.39
N PRO A 4 -11.11 31.65 57.88
CA PRO A 4 -10.77 31.84 56.47
C PRO A 4 -9.42 31.16 56.17
N LYS A 5 -9.26 30.63 54.96
CA LYS A 5 -7.98 30.06 54.51
C LYS A 5 -6.96 31.18 54.23
N THR A 6 -5.69 30.84 54.38
CA THR A 6 -4.54 31.76 54.36
C THR A 6 -3.83 31.78 53.00
N SER A 7 -3.22 32.92 52.65
CA SER A 7 -2.71 33.32 51.32
C SER A 7 -1.20 33.62 51.30
N LEU A 8 -0.56 33.71 50.12
CA LEU A 8 0.83 34.18 49.91
C LEU A 8 0.94 34.95 48.56
N ARG A 9 2.04 35.68 48.28
CA ARG A 9 2.23 36.56 47.09
C ARG A 9 3.52 36.27 46.30
N LEU A 10 3.53 36.48 44.96
CA LEU A 10 4.62 36.11 44.03
C LEU A 10 4.56 36.85 42.64
N ALA A 11 5.64 36.93 41.83
CA ALA A 11 5.74 37.64 40.51
C ALA A 11 6.91 37.16 39.55
N ALA A 12 6.88 37.41 38.20
CA ALA A 12 7.79 36.89 37.11
C ALA A 12 7.94 37.77 35.78
N LEU A 13 8.78 37.41 34.74
CA LEU A 13 9.20 38.21 33.50
C LEU A 13 9.69 37.39 32.20
N PHE A 14 9.69 37.87 30.90
CA PHE A 14 9.88 37.06 29.60
C PHE A 14 10.39 37.71 28.19
N SER A 15 10.68 36.97 27.03
CA SER A 15 11.07 37.46 25.59
C SER A 15 11.11 36.43 24.31
N ALA A 16 11.36 36.80 22.99
CA ALA A 16 11.33 35.96 21.67
C ALA A 16 12.13 36.41 20.31
N GLY A 17 12.07 35.71 19.10
CA GLY A 17 12.57 36.12 17.68
C GLY A 17 12.84 35.06 16.47
N LEU A 18 12.87 35.40 15.11
CA LEU A 18 12.56 34.55 13.84
C LEU A 18 13.42 34.61 12.45
N LEU A 19 13.37 33.63 11.44
CA LEU A 19 13.38 33.73 9.86
C LEU A 19 13.95 32.53 8.90
N MET A 20 13.62 32.38 7.55
CA MET A 20 13.97 31.24 6.54
C MET A 20 14.09 31.52 4.93
N GLY A 21 14.41 30.55 3.97
CA GLY A 21 14.38 30.66 2.41
C GLY A 21 14.91 29.49 1.40
N THR A 22 14.60 29.41 0.04
CA THR A 22 14.77 28.20 -0.93
C THR A 22 14.91 28.34 -2.55
N LEU A 23 15.12 27.23 -3.37
CA LEU A 23 14.51 26.78 -4.74
C LEU A 23 15.25 26.47 -6.17
N GLN A 24 14.69 25.53 -7.04
CA GLN A 24 14.73 25.25 -8.58
C GLN A 24 15.80 24.29 -9.32
N ALA A 25 15.77 23.65 -10.58
CA ALA A 25 14.86 23.31 -11.79
C ALA A 25 15.46 22.27 -12.89
N ALA A 26 14.75 21.79 -13.99
CA ALA A 26 15.18 20.81 -15.13
C ALA A 26 14.29 20.85 -16.49
N PRO A 27 14.12 19.92 -17.54
CA PRO A 27 14.70 18.60 -18.08
C PRO A 27 14.92 18.34 -19.70
N PRO A 28 14.28 17.44 -20.60
CA PRO A 28 14.92 16.67 -21.78
C PRO A 28 14.22 16.45 -23.24
N ALA A 29 14.73 15.60 -24.21
CA ALA A 29 14.22 15.22 -25.63
C ALA A 29 14.99 14.00 -26.38
N SER A 30 14.82 13.36 -27.61
CA SER A 30 13.81 13.07 -28.75
C SER A 30 14.33 12.07 -29.92
N ASN A 31 13.53 11.64 -30.99
CA ASN A 31 13.85 11.16 -32.44
C ASN A 31 13.30 9.80 -33.14
N THR A 32 13.71 9.37 -34.41
CA THR A 32 13.04 8.42 -35.44
C THR A 32 13.98 7.43 -36.29
N ASN A 33 13.77 6.64 -37.42
CA ASN A 33 12.86 6.48 -38.64
C ASN A 33 12.87 5.05 -39.43
N TRP A 34 12.57 4.89 -40.77
CA TRP A 34 12.25 3.64 -41.65
C TRP A 34 13.00 3.55 -43.07
N TRP A 35 12.85 2.71 -44.17
CA TRP A 35 11.92 1.71 -44.92
C TRP A 35 12.75 0.72 -45.90
N ASP A 36 12.47 -0.06 -47.02
CA ASP A 36 11.51 -0.38 -48.20
C ASP A 36 12.00 -1.72 -49.00
N ARG A 37 11.59 -2.45 -50.13
CA ARG A 37 10.52 -2.65 -51.23
C ARG A 37 10.53 -4.09 -52.00
N HIS A 38 10.13 -4.29 -53.32
CA HIS A 38 9.69 -5.59 -54.06
C HIS A 38 9.97 -5.79 -55.64
N GLY A 39 9.65 -6.96 -56.30
CA GLY A 39 9.35 -7.16 -57.79
C GLY A 39 9.33 -8.62 -58.46
N ASP A 40 8.58 -8.89 -59.58
CA ASP A 40 8.22 -10.24 -60.19
C ASP A 40 8.34 -10.46 -61.76
N ASP A 41 8.16 -11.70 -62.31
CA ASP A 41 7.96 -12.09 -63.76
C ASP A 41 7.29 -13.50 -63.97
N ALA A 42 6.90 -13.92 -65.19
CA ALA A 42 5.95 -15.04 -65.49
C ALA A 42 6.49 -16.31 -66.23
N THR A 43 5.79 -17.45 -66.11
CA THR A 43 6.33 -18.81 -66.40
C THR A 43 5.46 -19.74 -67.26
N VAL A 44 5.99 -20.94 -67.57
CA VAL A 44 5.19 -22.16 -67.84
C VAL A 44 4.30 -22.43 -66.62
N VAL A 45 3.09 -22.94 -66.85
CA VAL A 45 2.27 -23.56 -65.80
C VAL A 45 2.82 -24.97 -65.55
N GLU A 46 3.98 -25.02 -64.88
CA GLU A 46 4.39 -26.21 -64.12
C GLU A 46 3.32 -26.44 -63.05
N ASN A 47 2.95 -27.69 -62.83
CA ASN A 47 1.90 -28.03 -61.87
C ASN A 47 2.25 -27.50 -60.48
N SER A 48 1.48 -26.55 -59.96
CA SER A 48 1.73 -25.93 -58.68
C SER A 48 1.47 -26.95 -57.56
N PRO A 49 2.39 -27.16 -56.60
CA PRO A 49 2.11 -28.03 -55.47
C PRO A 49 0.93 -27.46 -54.66
N PRO A 50 0.01 -28.29 -54.16
CA PRO A 50 -1.10 -27.83 -53.34
C PRO A 50 -0.58 -27.20 -52.04
N VAL A 51 -1.21 -26.12 -51.61
CA VAL A 51 -0.93 -25.49 -50.31
C VAL A 51 -1.99 -25.97 -49.32
N ILE A 52 -1.52 -26.38 -48.13
CA ILE A 52 -2.38 -26.79 -47.00
C ILE A 52 -2.00 -25.96 -45.78
N GLU A 53 -3.00 -25.39 -45.11
CA GLU A 53 -2.82 -24.54 -43.93
C GLU A 53 -3.94 -24.73 -42.90
N GLY A 54 -3.68 -24.26 -41.68
CA GLY A 54 -4.63 -24.32 -40.56
C GLY A 54 -3.97 -24.86 -39.29
N SER A 55 -4.47 -24.39 -38.15
CA SER A 55 -4.00 -24.80 -36.82
C SER A 55 -5.08 -25.67 -36.16
N PRO A 56 -4.89 -27.00 -36.06
CA PRO A 56 -5.80 -27.87 -35.33
C PRO A 56 -5.76 -27.56 -33.83
N ALA A 57 -6.88 -27.77 -33.13
CA ALA A 57 -6.86 -27.83 -31.68
C ALA A 57 -6.03 -29.05 -31.23
N THR A 58 -5.10 -28.84 -30.30
CA THR A 58 -4.19 -29.87 -29.76
C THR A 58 -4.74 -30.57 -28.52
N GLU A 59 -5.92 -30.16 -28.05
CA GLU A 59 -6.57 -30.67 -26.84
C GLU A 59 -8.08 -30.80 -27.05
N VAL A 60 -8.69 -31.81 -26.43
CA VAL A 60 -10.15 -32.03 -26.43
C VAL A 60 -10.56 -32.93 -25.27
N ASP A 61 -11.70 -32.66 -24.64
CA ASP A 61 -12.23 -33.53 -23.60
C ASP A 61 -12.89 -34.78 -24.18
N ALA A 62 -12.83 -35.90 -23.46
CA ALA A 62 -13.70 -37.04 -23.73
C ALA A 62 -15.18 -36.60 -23.77
N GLY A 63 -16.00 -37.20 -24.63
CA GLY A 63 -17.40 -36.79 -24.81
C GLY A 63 -17.62 -35.49 -25.60
N ALA A 64 -16.61 -34.61 -25.73
CA ALA A 64 -16.70 -33.42 -26.58
C ALA A 64 -16.59 -33.76 -28.07
N ALA A 65 -17.11 -32.89 -28.93
CA ALA A 65 -17.02 -33.05 -30.38
C ALA A 65 -15.78 -32.33 -30.94
N TYR A 66 -14.83 -33.10 -31.45
CA TYR A 66 -13.68 -32.60 -32.20
C TYR A 66 -14.06 -32.41 -33.68
N LEU A 67 -13.63 -31.29 -34.25
CA LEU A 67 -13.73 -31.00 -35.68
C LEU A 67 -12.59 -30.09 -36.12
N PHE A 68 -11.76 -30.58 -37.04
CA PHE A 68 -10.78 -29.78 -37.76
C PHE A 68 -10.93 -30.02 -39.27
N VAL A 69 -10.89 -28.96 -40.06
CA VAL A 69 -10.82 -29.00 -41.53
C VAL A 69 -9.67 -28.09 -41.95
N PRO A 70 -8.63 -28.60 -42.63
CA PRO A 70 -7.57 -27.75 -43.14
C PRO A 70 -8.09 -26.88 -44.30
N ALA A 71 -7.59 -25.66 -44.41
CA ALA A 71 -7.74 -24.91 -45.63
C ALA A 71 -6.76 -25.47 -46.67
N VAL A 72 -7.24 -25.66 -47.89
CA VAL A 72 -6.39 -26.03 -49.03
C VAL A 72 -6.63 -25.11 -50.21
N THR A 73 -5.55 -24.78 -50.90
CA THR A 73 -5.62 -24.14 -52.22
C THR A 73 -4.69 -24.86 -53.19
N ASP A 74 -5.10 -24.87 -54.45
CA ASP A 74 -4.36 -25.41 -55.57
C ASP A 74 -4.49 -24.37 -56.68
N ALA A 75 -3.36 -23.88 -57.20
CA ALA A 75 -3.37 -22.73 -58.12
C ALA A 75 -3.92 -23.08 -59.50
N ASP A 76 -3.82 -24.36 -59.89
CA ASP A 76 -4.19 -24.88 -61.20
C ASP A 76 -5.56 -25.60 -61.17
N GLY A 77 -6.08 -25.85 -59.96
CA GLY A 77 -7.40 -26.40 -59.70
C GLY A 77 -7.45 -27.93 -59.72
N ASP A 78 -6.31 -28.58 -59.45
CA ASP A 78 -6.17 -30.02 -59.65
C ASP A 78 -6.88 -30.86 -58.57
N ARG A 79 -7.14 -32.13 -58.87
CA ARG A 79 -8.08 -32.93 -58.05
C ARG A 79 -7.43 -33.55 -56.80
N LEU A 80 -7.36 -32.73 -55.76
CA LEU A 80 -6.85 -33.05 -54.43
C LEU A 80 -7.42 -34.34 -53.80
N LYS A 81 -6.55 -35.01 -53.04
CA LYS A 81 -6.84 -36.20 -52.23
C LYS A 81 -6.03 -36.12 -50.93
N PHE A 82 -6.64 -36.46 -49.82
CA PHE A 82 -6.02 -36.37 -48.49
C PHE A 82 -5.59 -37.72 -47.91
N SER A 83 -4.52 -37.70 -47.12
CA SER A 83 -4.09 -38.77 -46.21
C SER A 83 -3.80 -38.23 -44.80
N ILE A 84 -3.72 -39.14 -43.83
CA ILE A 84 -3.41 -38.80 -42.43
C ILE A 84 -2.56 -39.89 -41.79
N ILE A 85 -1.50 -39.46 -41.12
CA ILE A 85 -0.56 -40.28 -40.35
C ILE A 85 -0.93 -40.16 -38.87
N ASN A 86 -0.76 -41.24 -38.11
CA ASN A 86 -1.02 -41.31 -36.66
C ASN A 86 -2.42 -40.84 -36.20
N ARG A 87 -3.45 -40.91 -37.07
CA ARG A 87 -4.82 -40.52 -36.71
C ARG A 87 -5.28 -41.22 -35.41
N PRO A 88 -5.89 -40.49 -34.45
CA PRO A 88 -6.50 -41.09 -33.25
C PRO A 88 -7.52 -42.17 -33.60
N ALA A 89 -7.61 -43.21 -32.77
CA ALA A 89 -8.45 -44.38 -33.04
C ALA A 89 -9.96 -44.03 -33.15
N TRP A 90 -10.42 -43.09 -32.32
CA TRP A 90 -11.77 -42.56 -32.27
C TRP A 90 -12.14 -41.63 -33.43
N ALA A 91 -11.15 -41.04 -34.11
CA ALA A 91 -11.39 -40.00 -35.09
C ALA A 91 -11.71 -40.57 -36.48
N GLY A 92 -12.77 -40.07 -37.09
CA GLY A 92 -13.04 -40.19 -38.52
C GLY A 92 -12.13 -39.28 -39.34
N PHE A 93 -11.98 -39.58 -40.63
CA PHE A 93 -11.24 -38.72 -41.55
C PHE A 93 -11.78 -38.79 -42.98
N ASP A 94 -12.29 -37.68 -43.54
CA ASP A 94 -12.72 -37.63 -44.94
C ASP A 94 -11.54 -37.27 -45.86
N ARG A 95 -11.19 -38.24 -46.71
CA ARG A 95 -10.10 -38.16 -47.70
C ARG A 95 -10.36 -37.18 -48.85
N LYS A 96 -11.52 -36.49 -48.88
CA LYS A 96 -11.89 -35.46 -49.86
C LYS A 96 -11.74 -34.03 -49.35
N SER A 97 -11.89 -33.80 -48.05
CA SER A 97 -11.85 -32.47 -47.41
C SER A 97 -10.67 -32.31 -46.44
N GLY A 98 -10.03 -33.42 -46.04
CA GLY A 98 -9.05 -33.40 -44.96
C GLY A 98 -9.67 -33.27 -43.57
N GLU A 99 -11.00 -33.33 -43.47
CA GLU A 99 -11.72 -33.23 -42.19
C GLU A 99 -11.27 -34.35 -41.24
N LEU A 100 -10.81 -33.97 -40.05
CA LEU A 100 -10.57 -34.83 -38.90
C LEU A 100 -11.65 -34.53 -37.85
N SER A 101 -12.54 -35.48 -37.61
CA SER A 101 -13.71 -35.27 -36.75
C SER A 101 -14.14 -36.50 -35.95
N GLY A 102 -14.75 -36.29 -34.78
CA GLY A 102 -15.22 -37.38 -33.92
C GLY A 102 -15.45 -36.95 -32.48
N THR A 103 -15.74 -37.91 -31.60
CA THR A 103 -15.89 -37.71 -30.16
C THR A 103 -15.14 -38.83 -29.44
N PRO A 104 -14.05 -38.54 -28.70
CA PRO A 104 -13.33 -39.56 -27.94
C PRO A 104 -14.17 -40.08 -26.77
N ALA A 105 -14.10 -41.37 -26.49
CA ALA A 105 -14.66 -41.95 -25.28
C ALA A 105 -13.72 -41.75 -24.07
N ALA A 106 -14.23 -41.86 -22.85
CA ALA A 106 -13.42 -41.77 -21.63
C ALA A 106 -12.32 -42.86 -21.51
N GLY A 107 -12.40 -43.94 -22.30
CA GLY A 107 -11.35 -44.96 -22.42
C GLY A 107 -10.23 -44.61 -23.40
N GLU A 108 -10.27 -43.42 -24.03
CA GLU A 108 -9.37 -42.98 -25.10
C GLU A 108 -8.59 -41.70 -24.72
N VAL A 109 -8.57 -41.40 -23.42
CA VAL A 109 -7.78 -40.34 -22.75
C VAL A 109 -6.28 -40.56 -22.97
N GLY A 110 -5.55 -39.47 -23.18
CA GLY A 110 -4.11 -39.43 -23.44
C GLY A 110 -3.75 -38.82 -24.80
N THR A 111 -2.46 -38.69 -25.06
CA THR A 111 -1.92 -37.99 -26.25
C THR A 111 -1.70 -38.92 -27.43
N THR A 112 -2.32 -38.60 -28.57
CA THR A 112 -1.95 -39.14 -29.88
C THR A 112 -0.93 -38.20 -30.52
N ALA A 113 0.34 -38.63 -30.54
CA ALA A 113 1.46 -37.78 -30.97
C ALA A 113 1.83 -37.92 -32.45
N GLY A 114 2.35 -36.85 -33.04
CA GLY A 114 2.86 -36.80 -34.41
C GLY A 114 1.80 -37.06 -35.48
N ILE A 115 0.60 -36.50 -35.32
CA ILE A 115 -0.46 -36.49 -36.33
C ILE A 115 0.00 -35.59 -37.47
N VAL A 116 -0.12 -36.09 -38.71
CA VAL A 116 0.20 -35.31 -39.92
C VAL A 116 -0.95 -35.48 -40.90
N ILE A 117 -1.53 -34.38 -41.36
CA ILE A 117 -2.50 -34.37 -42.47
C ILE A 117 -1.75 -33.96 -43.75
N GLU A 118 -1.91 -34.77 -44.78
CA GLU A 118 -1.28 -34.61 -46.09
C GLU A 118 -2.34 -34.36 -47.16
N VAL A 119 -2.00 -33.59 -48.20
CA VAL A 119 -2.78 -33.43 -49.43
C VAL A 119 -1.89 -33.64 -50.65
N THR A 120 -2.46 -34.25 -51.69
CA THR A 120 -1.78 -34.49 -52.98
C THR A 120 -2.73 -34.24 -54.15
N ASP A 121 -2.21 -33.58 -55.18
CA ASP A 121 -2.79 -33.41 -56.53
C ASP A 121 -2.69 -34.72 -57.36
N GLY A 122 -1.66 -35.51 -57.12
CA GLY A 122 -1.27 -36.71 -57.87
C GLY A 122 0.22 -36.72 -58.31
N THR A 123 0.91 -35.59 -58.19
CA THR A 123 2.31 -35.34 -58.59
C THR A 123 3.17 -34.87 -57.41
N HIS A 124 2.65 -33.94 -56.61
CA HIS A 124 3.23 -33.35 -55.42
C HIS A 124 2.49 -33.74 -54.14
N VAL A 125 3.10 -33.49 -52.99
CA VAL A 125 2.49 -33.68 -51.67
C VAL A 125 2.85 -32.49 -50.81
N ALA A 126 1.88 -31.95 -50.08
CA ALA A 126 2.10 -31.01 -49.00
C ALA A 126 1.44 -31.52 -47.72
N SER A 127 1.93 -31.07 -46.56
CA SER A 127 1.40 -31.44 -45.26
C SER A 127 1.37 -30.24 -44.33
N LEU A 128 0.50 -30.31 -43.31
CA LEU A 128 0.68 -29.49 -42.12
C LEU A 128 1.95 -29.91 -41.37
N ASP A 129 2.45 -29.05 -40.48
CA ASP A 129 3.44 -29.46 -39.49
C ASP A 129 2.85 -30.55 -38.57
N PRO A 130 3.67 -31.51 -38.08
CA PRO A 130 3.19 -32.54 -37.16
C PRO A 130 2.66 -31.93 -35.85
N PHE A 131 1.50 -32.38 -35.41
CA PHE A 131 0.88 -31.94 -34.16
C PHE A 131 0.49 -33.12 -33.26
N ASP A 132 0.39 -32.85 -31.96
CA ASP A 132 -0.08 -33.81 -30.97
C ASP A 132 -1.52 -33.44 -30.57
N LEU A 133 -2.37 -34.44 -30.35
CA LEU A 133 -3.74 -34.26 -29.84
C LEU A 133 -3.92 -35.02 -28.53
N THR A 134 -4.06 -34.29 -27.43
CA THR A 134 -4.34 -34.83 -26.09
C THR A 134 -5.84 -34.90 -25.85
N VAL A 135 -6.33 -36.10 -25.51
CA VAL A 135 -7.68 -36.29 -24.99
C VAL A 135 -7.65 -36.19 -23.47
N HIS A 136 -8.38 -35.24 -22.90
CA HIS A 136 -8.56 -35.08 -21.45
C HIS A 136 -9.77 -35.87 -20.93
N THR A 137 -9.87 -36.06 -19.62
CA THR A 137 -11.05 -36.65 -18.97
C THR A 137 -12.22 -35.67 -18.94
N SER A 138 -13.41 -36.13 -19.34
CA SER A 138 -14.64 -35.35 -19.19
C SER A 138 -15.03 -35.23 -17.71
N THR A 139 -14.89 -34.05 -17.11
CA THR A 139 -15.45 -33.72 -15.77
C THR A 139 -16.94 -33.38 -15.87
N GLY A 140 -17.72 -34.32 -16.40
CA GLY A 140 -19.15 -34.18 -16.69
C GLY A 140 -20.07 -34.81 -15.64
N ASP A 141 -20.10 -34.23 -14.43
CA ASP A 141 -21.07 -34.46 -13.35
C ASP A 141 -21.49 -35.94 -13.10
N THR A 142 -20.73 -36.63 -12.23
CA THR A 142 -21.25 -37.77 -11.46
C THR A 142 -20.79 -37.73 -10.00
N ASP A 143 -21.72 -37.39 -9.11
CA ASP A 143 -21.62 -37.49 -7.64
C ASP A 143 -21.14 -38.88 -7.15
N ASP A 144 -19.83 -39.02 -6.91
CA ASP A 144 -19.23 -40.08 -6.07
C ASP A 144 -17.99 -39.58 -5.30
N GLY A 145 -18.16 -38.46 -4.58
CA GLY A 145 -17.46 -38.18 -3.32
C GLY A 145 -15.93 -38.08 -3.27
N SER A 146 -15.22 -38.01 -4.40
CA SER A 146 -13.75 -37.93 -4.42
C SER A 146 -13.16 -37.04 -5.52
N ASP A 147 -13.92 -36.08 -6.06
CA ASP A 147 -13.32 -34.98 -6.81
C ASP A 147 -12.45 -34.15 -5.87
N THR A 148 -11.14 -34.23 -6.08
CA THR A 148 -10.21 -33.17 -5.69
C THR A 148 -9.88 -32.40 -6.95
N GLU A 149 -10.86 -31.64 -7.44
CA GLU A 149 -10.52 -30.45 -8.22
C GLU A 149 -9.60 -29.63 -7.33
N SER A 150 -8.40 -29.32 -7.84
CA SER A 150 -7.52 -28.39 -7.16
C SER A 150 -8.07 -26.99 -7.45
N GLU A 151 -8.96 -26.55 -6.57
CA GLU A 151 -9.35 -25.14 -6.46
C GLU A 151 -8.12 -24.25 -6.63
N PRO A 152 -8.22 -23.10 -7.33
CA PRO A 152 -7.07 -22.22 -7.52
C PRO A 152 -6.47 -21.86 -6.15
N VAL A 153 -5.18 -22.16 -5.99
CA VAL A 153 -4.46 -21.95 -4.73
C VAL A 153 -4.18 -20.47 -4.55
N ASN A 154 -5.15 -19.77 -3.95
CA ASN A 154 -5.12 -18.38 -3.47
C ASN A 154 -3.68 -17.87 -3.30
N SER A 155 -3.27 -16.96 -4.18
CA SER A 155 -1.99 -16.26 -4.10
C SER A 155 -2.00 -15.29 -2.92
N ALA A 156 -0.84 -14.93 -2.38
CA ALA A 156 -0.80 -13.82 -1.42
C ALA A 156 -0.81 -12.48 -2.19
N PRO A 157 -1.51 -11.44 -1.70
CA PRO A 157 -1.55 -10.14 -2.37
C PRO A 157 -0.17 -9.48 -2.38
N GLU A 158 0.18 -8.79 -3.46
CA GLU A 158 1.43 -8.02 -3.53
C GLU A 158 1.24 -6.62 -2.93
N ILE A 159 2.22 -6.12 -2.17
CA ILE A 159 2.24 -4.75 -1.63
C ILE A 159 3.61 -4.11 -1.81
N SER A 160 3.62 -2.82 -2.17
CA SER A 160 4.83 -2.05 -2.45
C SER A 160 4.67 -0.58 -2.08
N GLY A 161 5.80 0.10 -1.86
CA GLY A 161 5.86 1.52 -1.53
C GLY A 161 7.06 1.84 -0.64
N THR A 162 7.26 3.12 -0.36
CA THR A 162 8.27 3.57 0.61
C THR A 162 7.67 4.74 1.41
N PRO A 163 7.27 4.52 2.67
CA PRO A 163 6.78 5.58 3.53
C PRO A 163 7.84 6.68 3.73
N PRO A 164 7.45 7.96 3.81
CA PRO A 164 8.32 8.97 4.40
C PRO A 164 8.57 8.60 5.87
N THR A 165 9.85 8.49 6.26
CA THR A 165 10.29 8.18 7.63
C THR A 165 10.46 9.42 8.50
N GLU A 166 10.28 10.60 7.93
CA GLU A 166 10.32 11.89 8.63
C GLU A 166 9.12 12.74 8.22
N VAL A 167 8.57 13.47 9.18
CA VAL A 167 7.61 14.55 8.98
C VAL A 167 7.91 15.68 9.94
N THR A 168 7.55 16.91 9.57
CA THR A 168 7.69 18.08 10.43
C THR A 168 6.37 18.35 11.17
N GLU A 169 6.45 18.87 12.40
CA GLU A 169 5.31 19.41 13.14
C GLU A 169 4.44 20.31 12.24
N ASN A 170 3.13 20.35 12.49
CA ASN A 170 2.16 21.19 11.76
C ASN A 170 2.05 20.90 10.24
N SER A 171 2.74 19.89 9.71
CA SER A 171 2.75 19.51 8.29
C SER A 171 1.85 18.30 7.99
N GLU A 172 1.25 18.22 6.81
CA GLU A 172 0.47 17.03 6.41
C GLU A 172 1.41 15.83 6.13
N TYR A 173 1.28 14.77 6.92
CA TYR A 173 1.76 13.44 6.56
C TYR A 173 0.75 12.76 5.63
N ARG A 174 1.25 12.12 4.57
CA ARG A 174 0.46 11.22 3.73
C ARG A 174 1.35 10.15 3.10
N PHE A 175 0.98 8.89 3.31
CA PHE A 175 1.50 7.74 2.58
C PHE A 175 0.34 6.83 2.17
N THR A 176 0.36 6.33 0.94
CA THR A 176 -0.57 5.33 0.40
C THR A 176 0.28 4.26 -0.30
N PRO A 177 0.20 2.98 0.09
CA PRO A 177 0.91 1.91 -0.61
C PRO A 177 0.25 1.60 -1.96
N THR A 178 0.97 0.91 -2.84
CA THR A 178 0.40 0.26 -4.01
C THR A 178 0.29 -1.22 -3.73
N ALA A 179 -0.91 -1.79 -3.85
CA ALA A 179 -1.14 -3.22 -3.73
C ALA A 179 -1.98 -3.76 -4.90
N SER A 180 -1.85 -5.05 -5.18
CA SER A 180 -2.60 -5.76 -6.22
C SER A 180 -2.64 -7.24 -5.90
N ASP A 181 -3.79 -7.87 -6.16
CA ASP A 181 -3.93 -9.32 -6.02
C ASP A 181 -3.71 -10.06 -7.36
N PRO A 182 -3.00 -11.21 -7.39
CA PRO A 182 -2.82 -12.01 -8.61
C PRO A 182 -4.09 -12.72 -9.10
N ASP A 183 -4.95 -13.16 -8.19
CA ASP A 183 -6.20 -13.87 -8.49
C ASP A 183 -7.38 -12.89 -8.64
N GLY A 184 -7.26 -11.71 -8.03
CA GLY A 184 -8.11 -10.53 -8.25
C GLY A 184 -9.06 -10.20 -7.10
N ASP A 185 -8.80 -10.73 -5.91
CA ASP A 185 -9.67 -10.63 -4.73
C ASP A 185 -9.74 -9.22 -4.10
N GLU A 186 -10.75 -9.01 -3.24
CA GLU A 186 -11.02 -7.71 -2.59
C GLU A 186 -10.01 -7.44 -1.46
N LEU A 187 -9.13 -6.46 -1.69
CA LEU A 187 -8.07 -6.10 -0.76
C LEU A 187 -8.55 -5.23 0.41
N SER A 188 -8.18 -5.64 1.62
CA SER A 188 -8.35 -4.89 2.87
C SER A 188 -7.00 -4.65 3.52
N PHE A 189 -6.77 -3.43 4.03
CA PHE A 189 -5.49 -3.01 4.59
C PHE A 189 -5.51 -2.94 6.12
N GLY A 190 -4.38 -3.27 6.74
CA GLY A 190 -4.14 -3.19 8.18
C GLY A 190 -2.91 -2.34 8.52
N ILE A 191 -2.83 -1.87 9.76
CA ILE A 191 -1.66 -1.16 10.28
C ILE A 191 -1.40 -1.48 11.75
N GLU A 192 -0.13 -1.70 12.10
CA GLU A 192 0.35 -1.83 13.47
C GLU A 192 1.21 -0.62 13.88
N ASN A 193 1.20 -0.31 15.17
CA ASN A 193 2.04 0.72 15.82
C ASN A 193 1.97 2.15 15.24
N HIS A 194 0.91 2.51 14.51
CA HIS A 194 0.75 3.86 13.96
C HIS A 194 0.67 4.96 15.04
N PRO A 195 1.11 6.19 14.75
CA PRO A 195 1.04 7.30 15.71
C PRO A 195 -0.42 7.69 16.02
N ALA A 196 -0.73 8.04 17.26
CA ALA A 196 -2.10 8.34 17.71
C ALA A 196 -2.73 9.60 17.07
N TRP A 197 -1.92 10.49 16.48
CA TRP A 197 -2.37 11.66 15.71
C TRP A 197 -2.75 11.32 14.25
N ALA A 198 -2.33 10.16 13.75
CA ALA A 198 -2.54 9.76 12.36
C ALA A 198 -3.83 8.94 12.20
N GLN A 199 -4.46 9.06 11.03
CA GLN A 199 -5.62 8.28 10.63
C GLN A 199 -5.22 7.28 9.53
N PHE A 200 -5.80 6.09 9.58
CA PHE A 200 -5.56 5.03 8.60
C PHE A 200 -6.86 4.60 7.92
N ASP A 201 -6.86 4.59 6.60
CA ASP A 201 -7.96 4.11 5.77
C ASP A 201 -7.73 2.65 5.35
N SER A 202 -8.47 1.72 5.95
CA SER A 202 -8.37 0.28 5.65
C SER A 202 -8.84 -0.11 4.24
N ALA A 203 -9.49 0.78 3.49
CA ALA A 203 -9.88 0.53 2.10
C ALA A 203 -8.79 0.92 1.07
N THR A 204 -7.79 1.72 1.46
CA THR A 204 -6.72 2.20 0.57
C THR A 204 -5.30 2.02 1.13
N GLY A 205 -5.17 1.60 2.39
CA GLY A 205 -3.89 1.58 3.11
C GLY A 205 -3.32 2.96 3.41
N THR A 206 -4.11 4.03 3.23
CA THR A 206 -3.62 5.40 3.38
C THR A 206 -3.44 5.77 4.84
N LEU A 207 -2.19 5.99 5.26
CA LEU A 207 -1.83 6.63 6.52
C LEU A 207 -1.70 8.14 6.29
N SER A 208 -2.51 8.96 6.96
CA SER A 208 -2.42 10.43 6.85
C SER A 208 -2.88 11.18 8.09
N GLY A 209 -2.36 12.39 8.29
CA GLY A 209 -2.68 13.25 9.44
C GLY A 209 -1.74 14.44 9.53
N THR A 210 -1.80 15.17 10.64
CA THR A 210 -0.85 16.26 10.96
C THR A 210 -0.46 16.14 12.43
N PRO A 211 0.83 15.95 12.75
CA PRO A 211 1.30 15.94 14.13
C PRO A 211 1.33 17.35 14.72
N GLY A 212 1.01 17.46 16.01
CA GLY A 212 1.19 18.68 16.81
C GLY A 212 2.46 18.63 17.67
N SER A 213 2.67 19.68 18.46
CA SER A 213 3.82 19.86 19.36
C SER A 213 4.01 18.72 20.39
N THR A 214 2.92 18.04 20.78
CA THR A 214 2.96 16.87 21.67
C THR A 214 3.41 15.58 21.01
N ASP A 215 3.48 15.53 19.68
CA ASP A 215 3.78 14.33 18.89
C ASP A 215 5.25 14.24 18.45
N VAL A 216 6.04 15.28 18.73
CA VAL A 216 7.48 15.38 18.41
C VAL A 216 8.27 14.24 19.06
N GLY A 217 9.03 13.50 18.26
CA GLY A 217 9.72 12.29 18.71
C GLY A 217 9.81 11.22 17.63
N THR A 218 9.71 9.94 18.00
CA THR A 218 9.78 8.81 17.05
C THR A 218 8.76 7.75 17.41
N THR A 219 7.96 7.35 16.42
CA THR A 219 7.09 6.16 16.49
C THR A 219 7.77 5.04 15.73
N SER A 220 8.20 3.99 16.43
CA SER A 220 9.01 2.90 15.85
C SER A 220 8.20 1.65 15.51
N GLY A 221 8.65 0.92 14.48
CA GLY A 221 8.09 -0.39 14.12
C GLY A 221 6.67 -0.33 13.55
N ILE A 222 6.34 0.73 12.80
CA ILE A 222 5.08 0.84 12.05
C ILE A 222 5.10 -0.19 10.92
N VAL A 223 4.04 -0.98 10.80
CA VAL A 223 3.88 -2.00 9.74
C VAL A 223 2.55 -1.80 9.06
N ILE A 224 2.55 -1.65 7.73
CA ILE A 224 1.34 -1.61 6.90
C ILE A 224 1.22 -2.95 6.17
N SER A 225 0.05 -3.57 6.26
CA SER A 225 -0.28 -4.86 5.66
C SER A 225 -1.49 -4.79 4.75
N VAL A 226 -1.64 -5.79 3.89
CA VAL A 226 -2.80 -6.01 3.03
C VAL A 226 -3.17 -7.50 3.03
N THR A 227 -4.47 -7.77 2.99
CA THR A 227 -5.05 -9.12 2.96
C THR A 227 -6.21 -9.18 1.97
N ASP A 228 -6.33 -10.33 1.32
CA ASP A 228 -7.45 -10.83 0.51
C ASP A 228 -8.58 -11.47 1.36
N GLY A 229 -8.34 -11.66 2.66
CA GLY A 229 -9.20 -12.39 3.60
C GLY A 229 -8.71 -13.79 4.00
N ALA A 230 -7.67 -14.33 3.34
CA ALA A 230 -7.10 -15.66 3.55
C ALA A 230 -5.58 -15.65 3.83
N LEU A 231 -4.82 -14.86 3.07
CA LEU A 231 -3.38 -14.62 3.20
C LEU A 231 -3.09 -13.14 3.50
N THR A 232 -1.84 -12.80 3.78
CA THR A 232 -1.46 -11.43 4.16
C THR A 232 -0.02 -11.14 3.78
N SER A 233 0.21 -9.97 3.18
CA SER A 233 1.53 -9.40 2.90
C SER A 233 1.71 -8.07 3.64
N ALA A 234 2.95 -7.66 3.86
CA ALA A 234 3.28 -6.40 4.53
C ALA A 234 4.50 -5.73 3.92
N LEU A 235 4.58 -4.41 4.09
CA LEU A 235 5.82 -3.67 3.89
C LEU A 235 6.82 -3.97 5.03
N ASP A 236 8.11 -3.73 4.77
CA ASP A 236 9.12 -3.68 5.83
C ASP A 236 8.72 -2.69 6.93
N ALA A 237 8.98 -3.05 8.18
CA ALA A 237 8.70 -2.20 9.33
C ALA A 237 9.55 -0.92 9.27
N PHE A 238 8.93 0.24 9.52
CA PHE A 238 9.58 1.55 9.48
C PHE A 238 9.35 2.37 10.75
N ASP A 239 10.24 3.32 10.97
CA ASP A 239 10.13 4.31 12.04
C ASP A 239 9.74 5.66 11.42
N LEU A 240 8.81 6.39 12.06
CA LEU A 240 8.43 7.74 11.69
C LEU A 240 8.91 8.72 12.77
N VAL A 241 9.84 9.60 12.39
CA VAL A 241 10.30 10.73 13.19
C VAL A 241 9.39 11.92 12.94
N VAL A 242 8.81 12.48 14.00
CA VAL A 242 8.19 13.81 13.97
C VAL A 242 9.26 14.80 14.43
N ASN A 243 9.78 15.58 13.48
CA ASN A 243 10.71 16.67 13.72
C ASN A 243 9.97 17.92 14.21
N ASP A 244 10.50 18.58 15.23
CA ASP A 244 10.22 19.99 15.57
C ASP A 244 10.36 20.86 14.31
N ASP A 245 9.41 21.77 14.04
CA ASP A 245 9.42 22.60 12.82
C ASP A 245 10.43 23.75 12.83
N GLY A 246 11.09 23.99 13.98
CA GLY A 246 12.09 25.04 14.15
C GLY A 246 11.50 26.45 14.22
N THR A 247 10.17 26.61 14.07
CA THR A 247 9.45 27.78 14.58
C THR A 247 9.32 27.58 16.10
N ALA A 248 10.37 27.99 16.81
CA ALA A 248 10.59 27.60 18.20
C ALA A 248 9.38 27.95 19.09
N ASN A 249 8.58 26.93 19.42
CA ASN A 249 7.45 26.98 20.35
C ASN A 249 7.93 27.61 21.69
N GLY A 250 7.66 28.90 21.83
CA GLY A 250 8.62 29.84 22.44
C GLY A 250 8.69 29.75 23.96
N SER A 251 9.89 29.54 24.50
CA SER A 251 10.02 29.23 25.93
C SER A 251 9.68 30.38 26.89
N ALA A 252 8.90 30.11 27.93
CA ALA A 252 8.57 31.04 29.00
C ALA A 252 9.41 30.75 30.25
N ALA A 253 10.47 31.54 30.45
CA ALA A 253 11.34 31.48 31.62
C ALA A 253 10.69 32.15 32.86
N ILE A 254 9.89 31.38 33.60
CA ILE A 254 9.33 31.79 34.90
C ILE A 254 10.48 31.95 35.91
N SER A 255 10.47 33.01 36.71
CA SER A 255 11.37 33.18 37.87
C SER A 255 10.64 33.88 39.01
N TRP A 256 10.95 33.52 40.26
CA TRP A 256 10.18 33.96 41.43
C TRP A 256 11.01 34.02 42.72
N THR A 257 10.45 34.67 43.75
CA THR A 257 11.06 34.79 45.09
C THR A 257 10.34 33.88 46.09
N PRO A 258 10.97 32.82 46.63
CA PRO A 258 10.34 31.92 47.59
C PRO A 258 9.68 32.64 48.79
N PRO A 259 8.47 32.23 49.20
CA PRO A 259 7.83 32.76 50.40
C PRO A 259 8.56 32.29 51.67
N THR A 260 8.67 33.18 52.66
CA THR A 260 9.34 32.91 53.95
C THR A 260 8.40 32.98 55.15
N THR A 261 7.14 33.37 54.95
CA THR A 261 6.13 33.53 56.01
C THR A 261 4.75 33.06 55.56
N ARG A 262 4.00 32.44 56.47
CA ARG A 262 2.54 32.30 56.37
C ARG A 262 1.86 33.66 56.60
N THR A 263 0.58 33.78 56.24
CA THR A 263 -0.18 35.06 56.24
C THR A 263 -0.82 35.41 57.60
N ASP A 264 -0.74 34.52 58.58
CA ASP A 264 -0.83 34.90 60.00
C ASP A 264 0.45 35.60 60.51
N GLY A 265 1.51 35.63 59.70
CA GLY A 265 2.82 36.18 60.02
C GLY A 265 3.80 35.17 60.64
N SER A 266 3.44 33.88 60.75
CA SER A 266 4.38 32.85 61.18
C SER A 266 5.49 32.67 60.14
N ALA A 267 6.66 32.18 60.55
CA ALA A 267 7.65 31.69 59.59
C ALA A 267 7.07 30.49 58.81
N LEU A 268 7.41 30.38 57.53
CA LEU A 268 7.20 29.18 56.73
C LEU A 268 8.51 28.38 56.75
N THR A 269 8.48 27.18 57.33
CA THR A 269 9.68 26.36 57.59
C THR A 269 9.65 25.01 56.87
N ASP A 270 8.56 24.76 56.17
CA ASP A 270 8.06 23.47 55.75
C ASP A 270 7.42 23.54 54.36
N LEU A 271 7.89 24.48 53.53
CA LEU A 271 7.61 24.60 52.11
C LEU A 271 8.04 23.31 51.39
N ALA A 272 7.09 22.65 50.72
CA ALA A 272 7.31 21.43 49.95
C ALA A 272 7.53 21.71 48.45
N GLY A 273 6.82 22.70 47.90
CA GLY A 273 6.94 23.04 46.49
C GLY A 273 6.08 24.23 46.03
N TYR A 274 5.92 24.32 44.73
CA TYR A 274 5.10 25.28 44.01
C TYR A 274 4.34 24.57 42.91
N ARG A 275 3.13 25.03 42.62
CA ARG A 275 2.35 24.58 41.47
C ARG A 275 2.19 25.72 40.49
N LEU A 276 2.96 25.68 39.41
CA LEU A 276 2.83 26.55 38.26
C LEU A 276 1.60 26.12 37.45
N ARG A 277 0.79 27.07 36.99
CA ARG A 277 -0.40 26.86 36.17
C ARG A 277 -0.39 27.83 35.00
N TYR A 278 -0.79 27.39 33.81
CA TYR A 278 -0.72 28.23 32.61
C TYR A 278 -1.80 27.87 31.57
N GLY A 279 -2.03 28.80 30.64
CA GLY A 279 -3.02 28.67 29.57
C GLY A 279 -3.01 29.89 28.63
N GLN A 280 -3.76 29.81 27.53
CA GLN A 280 -3.86 30.89 26.53
C GLN A 280 -4.99 31.91 26.81
N SER A 281 -5.56 31.90 28.02
CA SER A 281 -6.62 32.85 28.42
C SER A 281 -6.42 33.34 29.85
N SER A 282 -6.55 34.65 30.06
CA SER A 282 -6.39 35.28 31.39
C SER A 282 -7.39 34.69 32.39
N GLY A 283 -6.90 34.20 33.52
CA GLY A 283 -7.69 33.51 34.54
C GLY A 283 -8.16 32.09 34.22
N ASP A 284 -7.83 31.53 33.05
CA ASP A 284 -8.13 30.12 32.69
C ASP A 284 -6.83 29.36 32.37
N TYR A 285 -6.48 28.45 33.29
CA TYR A 285 -5.20 27.75 33.30
C TYR A 285 -5.46 26.24 33.29
N SER A 286 -5.54 25.65 32.10
CA SER A 286 -5.74 24.20 31.92
C SER A 286 -4.52 23.40 32.37
N GLU A 287 -3.32 23.92 32.09
CA GLU A 287 -2.07 23.20 32.30
C GLU A 287 -1.47 23.47 33.68
N THR A 288 -0.70 22.50 34.18
CA THR A 288 -0.16 22.53 35.55
C THR A 288 1.16 21.75 35.66
N VAL A 289 2.16 22.35 36.33
CA VAL A 289 3.46 21.74 36.64
C VAL A 289 3.75 21.86 38.13
N GLU A 290 4.11 20.74 38.76
CA GLU A 290 4.57 20.68 40.15
C GLU A 290 6.10 20.87 40.21
N ILE A 291 6.56 21.73 41.12
CA ILE A 291 7.96 22.19 41.21
C ILE A 291 8.44 22.10 42.66
N GLY A 292 9.60 21.48 42.91
CA GLY A 292 10.14 21.33 44.27
C GLY A 292 10.59 22.65 44.92
N ALA A 293 10.48 22.74 46.26
CA ALA A 293 10.72 23.97 47.03
C ALA A 293 12.08 24.65 46.81
N GLY A 294 13.12 23.89 46.44
CA GLY A 294 14.47 24.40 46.18
C GLY A 294 14.65 25.12 44.84
N VAL A 295 13.62 25.21 44.00
CA VAL A 295 13.65 25.85 42.69
C VAL A 295 13.12 27.29 42.78
N THR A 296 13.73 28.22 42.04
CA THR A 296 13.31 29.64 41.97
C THR A 296 13.14 30.15 40.53
N SER A 297 13.30 29.26 39.55
CA SER A 297 13.14 29.53 38.12
C SER A 297 12.84 28.24 37.37
N TYR A 298 11.94 28.31 36.40
CA TYR A 298 11.51 27.19 35.57
C TYR A 298 11.31 27.67 34.14
N VAL A 299 11.76 26.90 33.16
CA VAL A 299 11.54 27.20 31.74
C VAL A 299 10.43 26.28 31.26
N LEU A 300 9.26 26.85 30.93
CA LEU A 300 8.32 26.17 30.06
C LEU A 300 8.86 26.26 28.65
N GLU A 301 9.07 25.13 28.01
CA GLU A 301 9.38 25.01 26.57
C GLU A 301 8.12 24.50 25.86
N GLN A 302 8.12 24.44 24.52
CA GLN A 302 6.97 23.94 23.74
C GLN A 302 5.64 24.67 24.01
N LEU A 303 5.66 26.01 23.97
CA LEU A 303 4.45 26.85 24.00
C LEU A 303 4.12 27.38 22.60
N ASP A 304 2.93 27.06 22.08
CA ASP A 304 2.48 27.48 20.74
C ASP A 304 2.44 29.02 20.57
N GLN A 305 2.44 29.50 19.32
CA GLN A 305 2.28 30.92 19.00
C GLN A 305 0.98 31.48 19.62
N GLY A 306 1.08 32.58 20.38
CA GLY A 306 -0.08 33.18 21.04
C GLY A 306 0.24 33.92 22.33
N GLN A 307 -0.81 34.38 23.01
CA GLN A 307 -0.69 35.07 24.30
C GLN A 307 -0.94 34.07 25.44
N TRP A 308 0.13 33.71 26.14
CA TRP A 308 0.08 32.84 27.31
C TRP A 308 0.00 33.64 28.61
N TYR A 309 -0.65 33.04 29.60
CA TYR A 309 -0.86 33.53 30.96
C TYR A 309 -0.38 32.49 31.97
N PHE A 310 0.20 32.95 33.08
CA PHE A 310 0.88 32.12 34.07
C PHE A 310 0.54 32.58 35.48
N THR A 311 0.21 31.64 36.36
CA THR A 311 0.10 31.88 37.81
C THR A 311 0.73 30.73 38.60
N MET A 312 1.02 30.96 39.88
CA MET A 312 1.64 29.94 40.73
C MET A 312 1.16 30.00 42.18
N THR A 313 0.90 28.84 42.78
CA THR A 313 0.68 28.68 44.22
C THR A 313 1.92 28.06 44.89
N ALA A 314 2.12 28.31 46.18
CA ALA A 314 3.12 27.64 47.01
C ALA A 314 2.43 26.59 47.90
N LEU A 315 3.10 25.47 48.16
CA LEU A 315 2.59 24.32 48.92
C LEU A 315 3.49 24.01 50.12
N ASP A 316 2.90 23.81 51.30
CA ASP A 316 3.60 23.27 52.47
C ASP A 316 3.55 21.74 52.55
N SER A 317 4.24 21.18 53.55
CA SER A 317 4.38 19.74 53.75
C SER A 317 3.10 18.98 54.09
N GLU A 318 2.00 19.68 54.42
CA GLU A 318 0.66 19.09 54.59
C GLU A 318 -0.20 19.23 53.31
N GLY A 319 0.36 19.83 52.25
CA GLY A 319 -0.32 20.05 50.97
C GLY A 319 -1.23 21.29 50.96
N LEU A 320 -1.05 22.24 51.89
CA LEU A 320 -1.82 23.47 51.92
C LEU A 320 -1.30 24.46 50.86
N GLU A 321 -2.14 24.79 49.88
CA GLU A 321 -1.87 25.82 48.87
C GLU A 321 -2.12 27.25 49.36
N SER A 322 -1.32 28.18 48.85
CA SER A 322 -1.56 29.63 48.89
C SER A 322 -2.71 30.08 47.97
N GLU A 323 -3.07 31.36 48.02
CA GLU A 323 -3.68 32.01 46.85
C GLU A 323 -2.66 32.10 45.69
N PHE A 324 -3.18 32.41 44.50
CA PHE A 324 -2.42 32.62 43.28
C PHE A 324 -1.43 33.79 43.36
N SER A 325 -0.34 33.67 42.60
CA SER A 325 0.54 34.79 42.28
C SER A 325 -0.20 35.90 41.53
N GLU A 326 0.44 37.06 41.38
CA GLU A 326 0.02 37.99 40.33
C GLU A 326 0.20 37.29 38.97
N GLU A 327 -0.73 37.52 38.03
CA GLU A 327 -0.73 36.87 36.71
C GLU A 327 0.43 37.42 35.86
N GLY A 328 1.36 36.55 35.47
CA GLY A 328 2.35 36.85 34.44
C GLY A 328 1.79 36.54 33.06
N GLN A 329 2.26 37.23 32.02
CA GLN A 329 1.86 36.93 30.64
C GLN A 329 3.08 36.99 29.69
N LYS A 330 3.09 36.15 28.66
CA LYS A 330 4.10 36.15 27.58
C LYS A 330 3.44 35.93 26.23
N THR A 331 3.74 36.80 25.26
CA THR A 331 3.44 36.54 23.85
C THR A 331 4.54 35.67 23.24
N ILE A 332 4.16 34.62 22.53
CA ILE A 332 5.01 33.87 21.60
C ILE A 332 4.76 34.43 20.21
N GLU A 333 5.84 34.78 19.51
CA GLU A 333 5.87 35.36 18.16
C GLU A 333 6.32 34.33 17.13
#